data_AF-A0A3D5GRI9-F1
#
_entry.id   AF-A0A3D5GRI9-F1
#
_cell.length_a   1.000
_cell.length_b   1.000
_cell.length_c   1.000
_cell.angle_alpha   90.00
_cell.angle_beta   90.00
_cell.angle_gamma   90.00
#
_symmetry.space_group_name_H-M   'P 1'
#
loop_
_entity.id
_entity.type
_entity.pdbx_description
1 polymer ?
#
loop_
_entity_poly.entity_id
_entity_poly.type
_entity_poly.pdbx_seq_one_letter_code
_entity_poly.pdbx_strand_id
1 'polypeptide(L)'
;MFIRKLESVNAFVAVDFAEVPGTGVARLAPKVLQNGAKDLARSMTYALALLERQETGISAGINAQPEERSSAVAAFAKEVASWDIDFNLTPGMGIETGELAALGIPLQNDLVAVSAVAAAMAAMPRAATAAVMGSGIALDVELASADLTIVKSSDPASATCDLLFCSSKVGAIDHLAAARLGCSVLVPTGPLPLTARAVAVCRQRGITALPDFITTAGPLIADRQQAITTAASFVTEFLNHPDGPFLGACEKAESFLAEWQEHLPFGRPMAP
;
A
#
# COMPACT_ATOMS: atom_id res chain seq x y z
N MET A 1 -2.03 17.28 6.75
CA MET A 1 -2.85 16.72 5.66
C MET A 1 -3.94 17.67 5.20
N PHE A 2 -4.04 17.90 3.89
CA PHE A 2 -5.05 18.73 3.25
C PHE A 2 -5.51 18.16 1.90
N ILE A 3 -6.56 18.75 1.33
CA ILE A 3 -7.05 18.42 -0.02
C ILE A 3 -6.81 19.63 -0.93
N ARG A 4 -6.05 19.44 -2.00
CA ARG A 4 -5.91 20.40 -3.09
C ARG A 4 -6.91 20.05 -4.19
N LYS A 5 -7.96 20.84 -4.36
CA LYS A 5 -8.92 20.65 -5.45
C LYS A 5 -8.34 21.21 -6.74
N LEU A 6 -8.70 20.59 -7.86
CA LEU A 6 -8.39 21.11 -9.18
C LEU A 6 -9.46 22.09 -9.64
N GLU A 7 -9.08 23.02 -10.51
CA GLU A 7 -9.97 24.03 -11.09
C GLU A 7 -10.52 23.61 -12.46
N SER A 8 -9.71 22.90 -13.26
CA SER A 8 -10.05 22.55 -14.65
C SER A 8 -10.92 21.30 -14.78
N VAL A 9 -10.98 20.46 -13.74
CA VAL A 9 -11.69 19.18 -13.75
C VAL A 9 -12.17 18.85 -12.34
N ASN A 10 -13.26 18.08 -12.22
CA ASN A 10 -13.74 17.57 -10.94
C ASN A 10 -12.78 16.52 -10.37
N ALA A 11 -11.68 16.99 -9.80
CA ALA A 11 -10.64 16.16 -9.22
C ALA A 11 -10.01 16.83 -8.00
N PHE A 12 -9.21 16.05 -7.28
CA PHE A 12 -8.47 16.52 -6.12
C PHE A 12 -7.21 15.68 -5.89
N VAL A 13 -6.25 16.26 -5.16
CA VAL A 13 -5.08 15.57 -4.61
C VAL A 13 -5.12 15.68 -3.07
N ALA A 14 -5.14 14.54 -2.39
CA ALA A 14 -4.89 14.47 -0.96
C ALA A 14 -3.38 14.47 -0.72
N VAL A 15 -2.92 15.36 0.17
CA VAL A 15 -1.50 15.59 0.46
C VAL A 15 -1.30 15.51 1.96
N ASP A 16 -0.36 14.66 2.41
CA ASP A 16 -0.15 14.41 3.84
C ASP A 16 0.63 15.55 4.52
N PHE A 17 1.81 15.89 3.99
CA PHE A 17 2.63 17.03 4.39
C PHE A 17 2.68 18.10 3.29
N ALA A 18 2.58 19.36 3.69
CA ALA A 18 2.65 20.48 2.76
C ALA A 18 4.11 20.77 2.37
N GLU A 19 4.28 21.46 1.23
CA GLU A 19 5.55 22.10 0.84
C GLU A 19 6.75 21.16 0.67
N VAL A 20 6.51 19.86 0.46
CA VAL A 20 7.55 18.87 0.15
C VAL A 20 7.17 18.06 -1.09
N PRO A 21 8.16 17.52 -1.84
CA PRO A 21 7.88 16.64 -2.97
C PRO A 21 6.99 15.47 -2.56
N GLY A 22 6.13 15.01 -3.47
CA GLY A 22 5.12 14.01 -3.16
C GLY A 22 5.09 12.85 -4.14
N THR A 23 4.97 11.63 -3.64
CA THR A 23 4.82 10.42 -4.46
C THR A 23 3.52 9.71 -4.12
N GLY A 24 2.83 9.15 -5.12
CA GLY A 24 1.57 8.47 -4.89
C GLY A 24 0.84 7.94 -6.11
N VAL A 25 -0.48 7.77 -5.95
CA VAL A 25 -1.37 7.18 -6.97
C VAL A 25 -2.54 8.09 -7.30
N ALA A 26 -2.89 8.17 -8.57
CA ALA A 26 -4.13 8.77 -9.04
C ALA A 26 -5.13 7.70 -9.47
N ARG A 27 -6.40 7.87 -9.11
CA ARG A 27 -7.49 6.95 -9.50
C ARG A 27 -8.63 7.72 -10.13
N LEU A 28 -9.29 7.07 -11.09
CA LEU A 28 -10.48 7.57 -11.76
C LEU A 28 -11.66 6.65 -11.51
N ALA A 29 -12.79 7.24 -11.13
CA ALA A 29 -14.08 6.57 -11.04
C ALA A 29 -15.20 7.61 -11.14
N PRO A 30 -16.47 7.20 -11.35
CA PRO A 30 -17.60 8.14 -11.23
C PRO A 30 -17.63 8.89 -9.89
N LYS A 31 -17.12 8.27 -8.83
CA LYS A 31 -16.97 8.88 -7.51
C LYS A 31 -15.80 8.30 -6.72
N VAL A 32 -14.75 9.09 -6.54
CA VAL A 32 -13.63 8.86 -5.63
C VAL A 32 -13.81 9.74 -4.40
N LEU A 33 -13.73 9.14 -3.21
CA LEU A 33 -13.93 9.84 -1.94
C LEU A 33 -12.60 10.37 -1.40
N GLN A 34 -12.63 11.61 -0.89
CA GLN A 34 -11.46 12.27 -0.29
C GLN A 34 -10.90 11.53 0.92
N ASN A 35 -11.76 10.94 1.78
CA ASN A 35 -11.29 10.21 2.96
C ASN A 35 -10.43 9.00 2.56
N GLY A 36 -10.88 8.19 1.61
CA GLY A 36 -10.07 7.06 1.14
C GLY A 36 -8.75 7.50 0.50
N ALA A 37 -8.71 8.66 -0.16
CA ALA A 37 -7.45 9.20 -0.69
C ALA A 37 -6.52 9.70 0.42
N LYS A 38 -7.05 10.31 1.47
CA LYS A 38 -6.28 10.70 2.67
C LYS A 38 -5.61 9.49 3.32
N ASP A 39 -6.35 8.40 3.47
CA ASP A 39 -5.79 7.18 4.06
C ASP A 39 -4.66 6.60 3.19
N LEU A 40 -4.84 6.58 1.86
CA LEU A 40 -3.81 6.13 0.92
C LEU A 40 -2.56 7.02 0.93
N ALA A 41 -2.75 8.35 1.00
CA ALA A 41 -1.65 9.29 1.14
C ALA A 41 -0.86 8.99 2.43
N ARG A 42 -1.54 8.71 3.54
CA ARG A 42 -0.89 8.34 4.82
C ARG A 42 -0.07 7.05 4.70
N SER A 43 -0.62 6.00 4.10
CA SER A 43 0.12 4.74 3.89
C SER A 43 1.37 4.97 3.03
N MET A 44 1.25 5.76 1.97
CA MET A 44 2.38 6.11 1.11
C MET A 44 3.46 6.92 1.84
N THR A 45 3.08 7.89 2.69
CA THR A 45 4.02 8.63 3.54
C THR A 45 4.85 7.70 4.41
N TYR A 46 4.23 6.68 5.00
CA TYR A 46 4.95 5.73 5.87
C TYR A 46 5.87 4.81 5.06
N ALA A 47 5.47 4.41 3.85
CA ALA A 47 6.35 3.67 2.94
C ALA A 47 7.59 4.48 2.56
N LEU A 48 7.40 5.75 2.19
CA LEU A 48 8.49 6.68 1.85
C LEU A 48 9.42 6.93 3.05
N ALA A 49 8.85 7.09 4.24
CA ALA A 49 9.60 7.30 5.47
C ALA A 49 10.45 6.08 5.86
N LEU A 50 9.94 4.85 5.70
CA LEU A 50 10.75 3.64 5.89
C LEU A 50 11.93 3.56 4.91
N LEU A 51 11.73 4.06 3.69
CA LEU A 51 12.78 4.17 2.68
C LEU A 51 13.68 5.40 2.88
N GLU A 52 13.52 6.12 4.00
CA GLU A 52 14.29 7.31 4.39
C GLU A 52 14.25 8.42 3.31
N ARG A 53 13.10 8.57 2.65
CA ARG A 53 12.86 9.63 1.66
C ARG A 53 12.12 10.80 2.28
N GLN A 54 12.65 12.01 2.12
CA GLN A 54 12.00 13.26 2.54
C GLN A 54 10.91 13.69 1.55
N GLU A 55 9.89 12.84 1.42
CA GLU A 55 8.76 13.00 0.52
C GLU A 55 7.43 12.79 1.27
N THR A 56 6.37 13.46 0.84
CA THR A 56 5.00 13.19 1.31
C THR A 56 4.32 12.11 0.48
N GLY A 57 3.50 11.29 1.11
CA GLY A 57 2.51 10.54 0.36
C GLY A 57 1.43 11.45 -0.20
N ILE A 58 1.01 11.18 -1.44
CA ILE A 58 -0.13 11.81 -2.09
C ILE A 58 -1.11 10.77 -2.65
N SER A 59 -2.38 11.14 -2.80
CA SER A 59 -3.35 10.33 -3.53
C SER A 59 -4.39 11.19 -4.20
N ALA A 60 -4.61 10.97 -5.49
CA ALA A 60 -5.54 11.76 -6.30
C ALA A 60 -6.81 10.98 -6.67
N GLY A 61 -7.91 11.71 -6.77
CA GLY A 61 -9.19 11.21 -7.26
C GLY A 61 -9.71 12.08 -8.40
N ILE A 62 -9.97 11.46 -9.54
CA ILE A 62 -10.60 12.08 -10.72
C ILE A 62 -12.03 11.56 -10.80
N ASN A 63 -13.03 12.44 -10.66
CA ASN A 63 -14.44 12.10 -10.73
C ASN A 63 -14.96 12.38 -12.14
N ALA A 64 -15.10 11.33 -12.95
CA ALA A 64 -15.58 11.44 -14.32
C ALA A 64 -16.43 10.23 -14.68
N GLN A 65 -17.44 10.44 -15.52
CA GLN A 65 -18.18 9.34 -16.15
C GLN A 65 -17.34 8.69 -17.26
N PRO A 66 -17.65 7.44 -17.65
CA PRO A 66 -16.87 6.73 -18.68
C PRO A 66 -16.68 7.52 -19.98
N GLU A 67 -17.67 8.28 -20.42
CA GLU A 67 -17.65 9.11 -21.62
C GLU A 67 -16.72 10.33 -21.53
N GLU A 68 -16.42 10.82 -20.32
CA GLU A 68 -15.55 11.97 -20.05
C GLU A 68 -14.15 11.55 -19.59
N ARG A 69 -13.89 10.24 -19.46
CA ARG A 69 -12.67 9.69 -18.85
C ARG A 69 -11.40 10.31 -19.43
N SER A 70 -11.21 10.20 -20.74
CA SER A 70 -9.95 10.59 -21.38
C SER A 70 -9.69 12.10 -21.31
N SER A 71 -10.74 12.92 -21.46
CA SER A 71 -10.61 14.38 -21.30
C SER A 71 -10.33 14.78 -19.86
N ALA A 72 -10.95 14.09 -18.89
CA ALA A 72 -10.73 14.34 -17.46
C ALA A 72 -9.30 13.99 -17.02
N VAL A 73 -8.75 12.85 -17.47
CA VAL A 73 -7.36 12.47 -17.17
C VAL A 73 -6.38 13.46 -17.79
N ALA A 74 -6.60 13.88 -19.04
CA ALA A 74 -5.72 14.85 -19.70
C ALA A 74 -5.77 16.24 -19.02
N ALA A 75 -6.95 16.72 -18.63
CA ALA A 75 -7.11 17.97 -17.89
C ALA A 75 -6.41 17.91 -16.52
N PHE A 76 -6.61 16.80 -15.80
CA PHE A 76 -5.95 16.54 -14.53
C PHE A 76 -4.42 16.57 -14.67
N ALA A 77 -3.86 15.79 -15.60
CA ALA A 77 -2.42 15.70 -15.80
C ALA A 77 -1.80 17.05 -16.16
N LYS A 78 -2.47 17.81 -17.03
CA LYS A 78 -2.03 19.14 -17.43
C LYS A 78 -2.03 20.13 -16.26
N GLU A 79 -3.07 20.15 -15.45
CA GLU A 79 -3.17 21.10 -14.34
C GLU A 79 -2.15 20.76 -13.23
N VAL A 80 -2.03 19.49 -12.84
CA VAL A 80 -1.08 19.10 -11.79
C VAL A 80 0.37 19.37 -12.23
N ALA A 81 0.70 19.13 -13.51
CA ALA A 81 2.03 19.41 -14.06
C ALA A 81 2.36 20.91 -14.09
N SER A 82 1.36 21.79 -13.95
CA SER A 82 1.56 23.24 -13.91
C SER A 82 1.77 23.79 -12.49
N TRP A 83 1.61 22.96 -11.47
CA TRP A 83 1.83 23.38 -10.09
C TRP A 83 3.33 23.49 -9.79
N ASP A 84 3.69 24.50 -9.00
CA ASP A 84 5.06 24.70 -8.50
C ASP A 84 5.33 23.75 -7.31
N ILE A 85 5.25 22.44 -7.56
CA ILE A 85 5.56 21.37 -6.59
C ILE A 85 5.86 20.06 -7.32
N ASP A 86 6.88 19.33 -6.86
CA ASP A 86 7.30 18.06 -7.47
C ASP A 86 6.39 16.90 -7.03
N PHE A 87 5.34 16.64 -7.80
CA PHE A 87 4.43 15.51 -7.56
C PHE A 87 4.63 14.38 -8.59
N ASN A 88 4.96 13.20 -8.08
CA ASN A 88 5.02 11.95 -8.81
C ASN A 88 3.72 11.13 -8.61
N LEU A 89 2.87 11.05 -9.63
CA LEU A 89 1.62 10.31 -9.59
C LEU A 89 1.59 9.15 -10.58
N THR A 90 1.39 7.96 -10.04
CA THR A 90 1.23 6.74 -10.83
C THR A 90 -0.22 6.47 -11.23
N PRO A 91 -0.44 5.83 -12.39
CA PRO A 91 -1.75 5.33 -12.79
C PRO A 91 -2.26 4.26 -11.82
N GLY A 92 -3.41 4.51 -11.21
CA GLY A 92 -4.21 3.53 -10.49
C GLY A 92 -5.47 3.14 -11.25
N MET A 93 -6.45 2.58 -10.52
CA MET A 93 -7.73 2.17 -11.09
C MET A 93 -8.36 3.27 -11.97
N GLY A 94 -8.74 2.92 -13.19
CA GLY A 94 -9.41 3.81 -14.15
C GLY A 94 -8.48 4.66 -15.02
N ILE A 95 -7.16 4.61 -14.78
CA ILE A 95 -6.14 5.35 -15.53
C ILE A 95 -5.20 4.35 -16.21
N GLU A 96 -4.89 4.58 -17.48
CA GLU A 96 -4.03 3.71 -18.28
C GLU A 96 -2.56 4.09 -18.12
N THR A 97 -1.68 3.11 -18.32
CA THR A 97 -0.23 3.31 -18.30
C THR A 97 0.17 4.37 -19.34
N GLY A 98 0.92 5.38 -18.91
CA GLY A 98 1.43 6.46 -19.76
C GLY A 98 0.56 7.72 -19.80
N GLU A 99 -0.70 7.66 -19.37
CA GLU A 99 -1.56 8.86 -19.37
C GLU A 99 -1.14 9.93 -18.36
N LEU A 100 -0.35 9.55 -17.36
CA LEU A 100 0.25 10.44 -16.37
C LEU A 100 1.75 10.65 -16.58
N ALA A 101 2.29 10.38 -17.78
CA ALA A 101 3.74 10.48 -18.02
C ALA A 101 4.35 11.86 -17.69
N ALA A 102 3.54 12.93 -17.77
CA ALA A 102 3.96 14.28 -17.39
C ALA A 102 4.09 14.48 -15.86
N LEU A 103 3.49 13.58 -15.07
CA LEU A 103 3.48 13.60 -13.61
C LEU A 103 4.38 12.51 -13.01
N GLY A 104 5.26 11.88 -13.79
CA GLY A 104 6.22 10.91 -13.26
C GLY A 104 6.24 9.57 -14.01
N ILE A 105 7.13 8.70 -13.54
CA ILE A 105 7.36 7.38 -14.13
C ILE A 105 6.41 6.37 -13.46
N PRO A 106 5.64 5.58 -14.22
CA PRO A 106 4.81 4.53 -13.65
C PRO A 106 5.65 3.58 -12.79
N LEU A 107 5.23 3.38 -11.53
CA LEU A 107 5.85 2.38 -10.67
C LEU A 107 5.48 0.97 -11.19
N GLN A 108 6.44 0.04 -11.12
CA GLN A 108 6.25 -1.33 -11.61
C GLN A 108 5.40 -2.13 -10.63
N ASN A 109 4.09 -2.23 -10.89
CA ASN A 109 3.14 -2.91 -10.00
C ASN A 109 3.49 -4.39 -9.75
N ASP A 110 4.19 -5.04 -10.68
CA ASP A 110 4.65 -6.41 -10.58
C ASP A 110 5.59 -6.61 -9.37
N LEU A 111 6.33 -5.56 -8.97
CA LEU A 111 7.21 -5.58 -7.81
C LEU A 111 6.47 -5.63 -6.48
N VAL A 112 5.15 -5.38 -6.44
CA VAL A 112 4.33 -5.60 -5.23
C VAL A 112 4.36 -7.07 -4.84
N ALA A 113 4.21 -7.99 -5.81
CA ALA A 113 4.27 -9.42 -5.55
C ALA A 113 5.64 -9.82 -4.99
N VAL A 114 6.72 -9.25 -5.56
CA VAL A 114 8.10 -9.49 -5.15
C VAL A 114 8.32 -9.11 -3.68
N SER A 115 7.97 -7.87 -3.31
CA SER A 115 8.14 -7.42 -1.92
C SER A 115 7.23 -8.16 -0.96
N ALA A 116 6.00 -8.51 -1.36
CA ALA A 116 5.06 -9.23 -0.52
C ALA A 116 5.54 -10.65 -0.21
N VAL A 117 5.99 -11.41 -1.23
CA VAL A 117 6.53 -12.76 -1.01
C VAL A 117 7.82 -12.71 -0.21
N ALA A 118 8.73 -11.77 -0.50
CA ALA A 118 9.97 -11.62 0.28
C ALA A 118 9.69 -11.32 1.77
N ALA A 119 8.77 -10.38 2.05
CA ALA A 119 8.33 -10.05 3.40
C ALA A 119 7.70 -11.26 4.11
N ALA A 120 6.84 -12.02 3.40
CA ALA A 120 6.21 -13.22 3.94
C ALA A 120 7.23 -14.31 4.31
N MET A 121 8.19 -14.57 3.43
CA MET A 121 9.24 -15.56 3.66
C MET A 121 10.22 -15.13 4.76
N ALA A 122 10.45 -13.83 4.94
CA ALA A 122 11.21 -13.34 6.09
C ALA A 122 10.46 -13.55 7.42
N ALA A 123 9.14 -13.37 7.43
CA ALA A 123 8.32 -13.62 8.61
C ALA A 123 8.19 -15.12 8.94
N MET A 124 8.12 -15.98 7.92
CA MET A 124 7.99 -17.43 8.07
C MET A 124 8.82 -18.18 7.00
N PRO A 125 10.12 -18.40 7.24
CA PRO A 125 11.02 -19.02 6.25
C PRO A 125 10.68 -20.47 5.86
N ARG A 126 9.83 -21.15 6.65
CA ARG A 126 9.40 -22.53 6.41
C ARG A 126 7.97 -22.64 5.89
N ALA A 127 7.37 -21.53 5.48
CA ALA A 127 6.04 -21.56 4.87
C ALA A 127 6.04 -22.47 3.64
N ALA A 128 5.00 -23.28 3.50
CA ALA A 128 4.80 -24.19 2.38
C ALA A 128 3.46 -23.95 1.66
N THR A 129 2.51 -23.30 2.33
CA THR A 129 1.15 -23.11 1.83
C THR A 129 0.73 -21.64 1.87
N ALA A 130 0.05 -21.20 0.81
CA ALA A 130 -0.48 -19.85 0.71
C ALA A 130 -1.95 -19.87 0.30
N ALA A 131 -2.76 -19.01 0.89
CA ALA A 131 -4.09 -18.66 0.37
C ALA A 131 -4.08 -17.22 -0.15
N VAL A 132 -4.88 -16.94 -1.17
CA VAL A 132 -4.92 -15.63 -1.84
C VAL A 132 -6.34 -15.08 -1.82
N MET A 133 -6.53 -13.92 -1.19
CA MET A 133 -7.75 -13.12 -1.25
C MET A 133 -7.64 -12.08 -2.37
N GLY A 134 -8.00 -12.51 -3.58
CA GLY A 134 -7.88 -11.72 -4.79
C GLY A 134 -7.35 -12.58 -5.93
N SER A 135 -6.84 -11.94 -6.98
CA SER A 135 -6.16 -12.61 -8.07
C SER A 135 -5.05 -11.71 -8.62
N GLY A 136 -3.98 -12.32 -9.16
CA GLY A 136 -2.90 -11.57 -9.79
C GLY A 136 -1.81 -12.49 -10.33
N ILE A 137 -1.57 -12.43 -11.65
CA ILE A 137 -0.58 -13.27 -12.33
C ILE A 137 0.82 -13.10 -11.74
N ALA A 138 1.22 -11.86 -11.43
CA ALA A 138 2.52 -11.58 -10.80
C ALA A 138 2.67 -12.28 -9.45
N LEU A 139 1.61 -12.28 -8.62
CA LEU A 139 1.64 -12.97 -7.33
C LEU A 139 1.74 -14.49 -7.52
N ASP A 140 0.96 -15.07 -8.44
CA ASP A 140 1.02 -16.51 -8.71
C ASP A 140 2.43 -16.95 -9.15
N VAL A 141 3.12 -16.13 -9.97
CA VAL A 141 4.50 -16.37 -10.40
C VAL A 141 5.49 -16.32 -9.23
N GLU A 142 5.37 -15.32 -8.35
CA GLU A 142 6.26 -15.20 -7.18
C GLU A 142 6.02 -16.31 -6.15
N LEU A 143 4.76 -16.71 -5.92
CA LEU A 143 4.43 -17.83 -5.05
C LEU A 143 5.01 -19.14 -5.57
N ALA A 144 4.87 -19.41 -6.87
CA ALA A 144 5.48 -20.59 -7.49
C ALA A 144 7.01 -20.55 -7.41
N SER A 145 7.62 -19.39 -7.59
CA SER A 145 9.08 -19.21 -7.48
C SER A 145 9.61 -19.40 -6.05
N ALA A 146 8.75 -19.25 -5.04
CA ALA A 146 9.04 -19.49 -3.64
C ALA A 146 8.63 -20.91 -3.16
N ASP A 147 8.29 -21.82 -4.08
CA ASP A 147 7.82 -23.18 -3.79
C ASP A 147 6.57 -23.24 -2.87
N LEU A 148 5.72 -22.22 -2.91
CA LEU A 148 4.48 -22.15 -2.12
C LEU A 148 3.31 -22.80 -2.86
N THR A 149 2.65 -23.75 -2.20
CA THR A 149 1.43 -24.38 -2.71
C THR A 149 0.21 -23.51 -2.42
N ILE A 150 -0.51 -23.12 -3.47
CA ILE A 150 -1.75 -22.34 -3.34
C ILE A 150 -2.89 -23.24 -2.87
N VAL A 151 -3.43 -22.94 -1.69
CA VAL A 151 -4.62 -23.56 -1.12
C VAL A 151 -5.87 -22.93 -1.74
N LYS A 152 -6.54 -23.67 -2.62
CA LYS A 152 -7.81 -23.23 -3.22
C LYS A 152 -8.96 -23.38 -2.23
N SER A 153 -9.65 -22.29 -1.95
CA SER A 153 -10.81 -22.25 -1.04
C SER A 153 -11.84 -21.25 -1.55
N SER A 154 -13.13 -21.52 -1.28
CA SER A 154 -14.22 -20.56 -1.49
C SER A 154 -14.21 -19.43 -0.45
N ASP A 155 -13.62 -19.68 0.73
CA ASP A 155 -13.28 -18.66 1.72
C ASP A 155 -11.76 -18.73 1.99
N PRO A 156 -10.93 -18.00 1.21
CA PRO A 156 -9.49 -17.97 1.42
C PRO A 156 -9.10 -17.42 2.79
N ALA A 157 -9.92 -16.57 3.42
CA ALA A 157 -9.59 -15.96 4.70
C ALA A 157 -9.54 -17.00 5.83
N SER A 158 -10.48 -17.95 5.84
CA SER A 158 -10.55 -19.03 6.83
C SER A 158 -9.78 -20.30 6.43
N ALA A 159 -9.16 -20.32 5.24
CA ALA A 159 -8.40 -21.47 4.78
C ALA A 159 -7.17 -21.72 5.67
N THR A 160 -6.97 -22.97 6.09
CA THR A 160 -5.76 -23.36 6.82
C THR A 160 -4.56 -23.27 5.87
N CYS A 161 -3.64 -22.36 6.16
CA CYS A 161 -2.44 -22.11 5.37
C CYS A 161 -1.36 -21.45 6.25
N ASP A 162 -0.14 -21.34 5.73
CA ASP A 162 0.92 -20.60 6.42
C ASP A 162 0.75 -19.10 6.19
N LEU A 163 0.55 -18.71 4.93
CA LEU A 163 0.51 -17.33 4.46
C LEU A 163 -0.85 -16.99 3.84
N LEU A 164 -1.44 -15.85 4.22
CA LEU A 164 -2.61 -15.29 3.56
C LEU A 164 -2.26 -13.97 2.88
N PHE A 165 -2.31 -13.94 1.54
CA PHE A 165 -2.09 -12.72 0.75
C PHE A 165 -3.43 -12.00 0.52
N CYS A 166 -3.51 -10.69 0.77
CA CYS A 166 -4.78 -9.94 0.68
C CYS A 166 -4.67 -8.57 0.00
N SER A 167 -5.46 -8.35 -1.05
CA SER A 167 -5.57 -7.07 -1.77
C SER A 167 -7.00 -6.65 -2.12
N SER A 168 -8.02 -7.28 -1.53
CA SER A 168 -9.40 -7.18 -2.04
C SER A 168 -10.02 -5.78 -1.92
N LYS A 169 -9.83 -5.08 -0.79
CA LYS A 169 -10.25 -3.68 -0.58
C LYS A 169 -9.63 -3.10 0.69
N VAL A 170 -9.69 -1.78 0.84
CA VAL A 170 -9.41 -1.10 2.11
C VAL A 170 -10.33 -1.66 3.20
N GLY A 171 -9.77 -2.01 4.36
CA GLY A 171 -10.48 -2.61 5.48
C GLY A 171 -11.06 -4.00 5.20
N ALA A 172 -10.51 -4.73 4.22
CA ALA A 172 -10.92 -6.11 3.91
C ALA A 172 -10.87 -7.05 5.12
N ILE A 173 -9.90 -6.84 6.00
CA ILE A 173 -9.72 -7.57 7.25
C ILE A 173 -10.08 -6.64 8.40
N ASP A 174 -11.30 -6.76 8.87
CA ASP A 174 -11.76 -6.19 10.13
C ASP A 174 -11.54 -7.19 11.29
N HIS A 175 -11.96 -6.82 12.49
CA HIS A 175 -11.88 -7.69 13.66
C HIS A 175 -12.66 -9.01 13.54
N LEU A 176 -13.76 -9.05 12.77
CA LEU A 176 -14.57 -10.26 12.56
C LEU A 176 -13.89 -11.21 11.55
N ALA A 177 -13.25 -10.66 10.53
CA ALA A 177 -12.36 -11.38 9.63
C ALA A 177 -11.12 -11.91 10.35
N ALA A 178 -10.46 -11.04 11.12
CA ALA A 178 -9.29 -11.40 11.92
C ALA A 178 -9.59 -12.56 12.89
N ALA A 179 -10.79 -12.62 13.47
CA ALA A 179 -11.18 -13.67 14.40
C ALA A 179 -11.27 -15.09 13.77
N ARG A 180 -11.47 -15.17 12.45
CA ARG A 180 -11.64 -16.45 11.73
C ARG A 180 -10.48 -16.81 10.80
N LEU A 181 -9.42 -16.01 10.75
CA LEU A 181 -8.26 -16.28 9.89
C LEU A 181 -7.67 -17.66 10.16
N GLY A 182 -7.37 -18.39 9.09
CA GLY A 182 -6.73 -19.71 9.13
C GLY A 182 -5.22 -19.71 8.88
N CYS A 183 -4.62 -18.52 8.71
CA CYS A 183 -3.20 -18.33 8.44
C CYS A 183 -2.35 -18.07 9.69
N SER A 184 -1.03 -18.23 9.55
CA SER A 184 -0.06 -17.80 10.56
C SER A 184 0.51 -16.41 10.28
N VAL A 185 0.66 -16.05 9.00
CA VAL A 185 1.11 -14.73 8.55
C VAL A 185 0.08 -14.13 7.60
N LEU A 186 -0.32 -12.89 7.88
CA LEU A 186 -1.21 -12.09 7.03
C LEU A 186 -0.37 -11.07 6.25
N VAL A 187 -0.43 -11.14 4.93
CA VAL A 187 0.44 -10.42 4.00
C VAL A 187 -0.40 -9.52 3.08
N PRO A 188 -0.46 -8.20 3.33
CA PRO A 188 -1.09 -7.28 2.40
C PRO A 188 -0.42 -7.28 1.01
N THR A 189 -1.21 -7.27 -0.06
CA THR A 189 -0.75 -7.06 -1.44
C THR A 189 -1.42 -5.85 -2.09
N GLY A 190 -2.07 -5.04 -1.28
CA GLY A 190 -2.63 -3.74 -1.62
C GLY A 190 -2.67 -2.86 -0.37
N PRO A 191 -2.99 -1.56 -0.52
CA PRO A 191 -2.95 -0.63 0.58
C PRO A 191 -4.14 -0.79 1.53
N LEU A 192 -3.86 -0.64 2.82
CA LEU A 192 -4.80 -0.55 3.94
C LEU A 192 -5.83 -1.68 4.04
N PRO A 193 -5.49 -2.97 3.86
CA PRO A 193 -6.49 -4.02 4.00
C PRO A 193 -6.87 -4.27 5.46
N LEU A 194 -6.05 -3.82 6.42
CA LEU A 194 -6.21 -4.13 7.84
C LEU A 194 -6.76 -2.94 8.62
N THR A 195 -7.81 -3.18 9.41
CA THR A 195 -8.25 -2.22 10.44
C THR A 195 -7.36 -2.28 11.67
N ALA A 196 -7.33 -1.22 12.48
CA ALA A 196 -6.58 -1.24 13.75
C ALA A 196 -7.03 -2.36 14.71
N ARG A 197 -8.34 -2.64 14.76
CA ARG A 197 -8.87 -3.75 15.56
C ARG A 197 -8.48 -5.11 15.00
N ALA A 198 -8.34 -5.27 13.69
CA ALA A 198 -7.85 -6.50 13.08
C ALA A 198 -6.41 -6.81 13.49
N VAL A 199 -5.52 -5.81 13.45
CA VAL A 199 -4.12 -5.95 13.91
C VAL A 199 -4.08 -6.41 15.37
N ALA A 200 -4.90 -5.82 16.24
CA ALA A 200 -5.01 -6.22 17.65
C ALA A 200 -5.51 -7.67 17.82
N VAL A 201 -6.54 -8.08 17.08
CA VAL A 201 -7.07 -9.46 17.10
C VAL A 201 -6.04 -10.45 16.57
N CYS A 202 -5.34 -10.14 15.46
CA CYS A 202 -4.27 -10.98 14.94
C CYS A 202 -3.20 -11.22 16.00
N ARG A 203 -2.75 -10.16 16.68
CA ARG A 203 -1.77 -10.26 17.78
C ARG A 203 -2.25 -11.16 18.91
N GLN A 204 -3.50 -11.00 19.36
CA GLN A 204 -4.09 -11.87 20.39
C GLN A 204 -4.15 -13.35 19.99
N ARG A 205 -4.28 -13.61 18.69
CA ARG A 205 -4.32 -14.97 18.12
C ARG A 205 -2.95 -15.51 17.73
N GLY A 206 -1.87 -14.77 17.94
CA GLY A 206 -0.52 -15.16 17.50
C GLY A 206 -0.33 -15.14 15.99
N ILE A 207 -1.16 -14.41 15.24
CA ILE A 207 -1.04 -14.21 13.79
C ILE A 207 -0.17 -12.99 13.53
N THR A 208 0.89 -13.17 12.74
CA THR A 208 1.78 -12.08 12.33
C THR A 208 1.14 -11.27 11.21
N ALA A 209 0.58 -10.11 11.53
CA ALA A 209 0.06 -9.17 10.55
C ALA A 209 1.18 -8.23 10.06
N LEU A 210 1.58 -8.39 8.80
CA LEU A 210 2.60 -7.53 8.19
C LEU A 210 2.00 -6.18 7.77
N PRO A 211 2.76 -5.08 7.91
CA PRO A 211 2.32 -3.77 7.41
C PRO A 211 2.36 -3.69 5.88
N ASP A 212 1.29 -3.14 5.31
CA ASP A 212 1.11 -2.97 3.87
C ASP A 212 2.19 -2.07 3.25
N PHE A 213 2.53 -0.98 3.93
CA PHE A 213 3.58 -0.06 3.50
C PHE A 213 5.00 -0.67 3.48
N ILE A 214 5.19 -1.90 3.98
CA ILE A 214 6.38 -2.73 3.71
C ILE A 214 6.11 -3.69 2.55
N THR A 215 5.03 -4.48 2.64
CA THR A 215 4.78 -5.58 1.69
C THR A 215 4.48 -5.07 0.27
N THR A 216 4.05 -3.82 0.11
CA THR A 216 3.79 -3.18 -1.19
C THR A 216 4.86 -2.15 -1.58
N ALA A 217 6.03 -2.12 -0.92
CA ALA A 217 7.06 -1.12 -1.18
C ALA A 217 7.89 -1.37 -2.45
N GLY A 218 7.85 -2.58 -3.02
CA GLY A 218 8.66 -2.97 -4.18
C GLY A 218 8.64 -1.97 -5.35
N PRO A 219 7.47 -1.44 -5.77
CA PRO A 219 7.41 -0.47 -6.85
C PRO A 219 8.17 0.83 -6.55
N LEU A 220 8.20 1.31 -5.30
CA LEU A 220 8.97 2.50 -4.89
C LEU A 220 10.48 2.28 -4.98
N ILE A 221 10.93 1.03 -4.83
CA ILE A 221 12.34 0.65 -4.90
C ILE A 221 12.79 0.48 -6.36
N ALA A 222 11.88 0.06 -7.25
CA ALA A 222 12.09 -0.05 -8.70
C ALA A 222 13.23 -0.98 -9.16
N ASP A 223 13.85 -1.72 -8.23
CA ASP A 223 14.79 -2.80 -8.49
C ASP A 223 14.32 -4.08 -7.78
N ARG A 224 14.30 -5.20 -8.52
CA ARG A 224 13.77 -6.47 -8.01
C ARG A 224 14.58 -7.01 -6.83
N GLN A 225 15.91 -7.04 -6.95
CA GLN A 225 16.75 -7.66 -5.94
C GLN A 225 16.77 -6.81 -4.67
N GLN A 226 16.82 -5.49 -4.83
CA GLN A 226 16.73 -4.54 -3.73
C GLN A 226 15.36 -4.60 -3.07
N ALA A 227 14.27 -4.75 -3.83
CA ALA A 227 12.93 -4.93 -3.26
C ALA A 227 12.84 -6.17 -2.36
N ILE A 228 13.46 -7.29 -2.78
CA ILE A 228 13.54 -8.51 -1.97
C ILE A 228 14.30 -8.24 -0.67
N THR A 229 15.51 -7.68 -0.76
CA THR A 229 16.37 -7.49 0.41
C THR A 229 15.79 -6.48 1.38
N THR A 230 15.23 -5.38 0.88
CA THR A 230 14.66 -4.31 1.72
C THR A 230 13.41 -4.80 2.45
N ALA A 231 12.48 -5.45 1.75
CA ALA A 231 11.25 -5.97 2.37
C ALA A 231 11.58 -7.03 3.45
N ALA A 232 12.50 -7.95 3.15
CA ALA A 232 12.95 -8.96 4.11
C ALA A 232 13.66 -8.34 5.33
N SER A 233 14.48 -7.31 5.12
CA SER A 233 15.21 -6.60 6.19
C SER A 233 14.23 -5.92 7.15
N PHE A 234 13.28 -5.14 6.64
CA PHE A 234 12.31 -4.47 7.52
C PHE A 234 11.45 -5.48 8.31
N VAL A 235 11.00 -6.56 7.68
CA VAL A 235 10.26 -7.59 8.42
C VAL A 235 11.12 -8.21 9.51
N THR A 236 12.36 -8.57 9.22
CA THR A 236 13.27 -9.17 10.19
C THR A 236 13.53 -8.23 11.37
N GLU A 237 13.69 -6.93 11.11
CA GLU A 237 13.89 -5.89 12.12
C GLU A 237 12.71 -5.80 13.10
N PHE A 238 11.47 -5.81 12.60
CA PHE A 238 10.29 -5.56 13.43
C PHE A 238 9.54 -6.82 13.88
N LEU A 239 9.93 -8.02 13.42
CA LEU A 239 9.20 -9.26 13.69
C LEU A 239 8.96 -9.51 15.18
N ASN A 240 9.97 -9.21 16.01
CA ASN A 240 9.95 -9.41 17.45
C ASN A 240 9.59 -8.15 18.25
N HIS A 241 9.08 -7.11 17.59
CA HIS A 241 8.61 -5.91 18.27
C HIS A 241 7.51 -6.28 19.28
N PRO A 242 7.54 -5.78 20.54
CA PRO A 242 6.59 -6.19 21.59
C PRO A 242 5.13 -5.96 21.21
N ASP A 243 4.87 -4.94 20.39
CA ASP A 243 3.54 -4.61 19.89
C ASP A 243 3.21 -5.20 18.51
N GLY A 244 4.12 -5.98 17.94
CA GLY A 244 4.04 -6.58 16.60
C GLY A 244 4.70 -5.75 15.51
N PRO A 245 5.00 -6.36 14.34
CA PRO A 245 5.79 -5.73 13.28
C PRO A 245 5.13 -4.50 12.67
N PHE A 246 3.80 -4.45 12.66
CA PHE A 246 3.07 -3.29 12.16
C PHE A 246 3.40 -2.02 12.98
N LEU A 247 3.39 -2.13 14.32
CA LEU A 247 3.69 -0.98 15.18
C LEU A 247 5.17 -0.62 15.17
N GLY A 248 6.07 -1.62 15.17
CA GLY A 248 7.51 -1.35 15.04
C GLY A 248 7.85 -0.58 13.75
N ALA A 249 7.23 -0.96 12.63
CA ALA A 249 7.39 -0.25 11.36
C ALA A 249 6.82 1.19 11.42
N CYS A 250 5.70 1.40 12.09
CA CYS A 250 5.16 2.75 12.31
C CYS A 250 6.14 3.61 13.12
N GLU A 251 6.69 3.08 14.20
CA GLU A 251 7.62 3.81 15.08
C GLU A 251 8.93 4.17 14.38
N LYS A 252 9.45 3.27 13.53
CA LYS A 252 10.62 3.58 12.67
C LYS A 252 10.30 4.69 11.68
N ALA A 253 9.16 4.61 10.98
CA ALA A 253 8.74 5.65 10.04
C ALA A 253 8.54 7.00 10.75
N GLU A 254 7.83 7.01 11.88
CA GLU A 254 7.61 8.19 12.73
C GLU A 254 8.93 8.81 13.22
N SER A 255 9.91 7.97 13.59
CA SER A 255 11.23 8.45 14.01
C SER A 255 11.93 9.22 12.89
N PHE A 256 11.95 8.67 11.67
CA PHE A 256 12.52 9.35 10.51
C PHE A 256 11.75 10.63 10.15
N LEU A 257 10.42 10.60 10.17
CA LEU A 257 9.59 11.79 9.91
C LEU A 257 9.90 12.93 10.89
N ALA A 258 10.12 12.61 12.17
CA ALA A 258 10.44 13.60 13.21
C ALA A 258 11.80 14.29 13.02
N GLU A 259 12.68 13.77 12.15
CA GLU A 259 13.97 14.41 11.86
C GLU A 259 13.83 15.67 10.99
N TRP A 260 12.74 15.78 10.22
CA TRP A 260 12.54 16.85 9.23
C TRP A 260 11.13 17.44 9.20
N GLN A 261 10.20 16.94 10.02
CA GLN A 261 8.85 17.52 10.21
C GLN A 261 8.67 18.00 11.65
N GLU A 262 8.10 19.18 11.82
CA GLU A 262 7.80 19.74 13.16
C GLU A 262 6.73 18.91 13.90
N HIS A 263 5.79 18.32 13.16
CA HIS A 263 4.65 17.59 13.70
C HIS A 263 4.42 16.29 12.95
N LEU A 264 4.30 15.20 13.71
CA LEU A 264 3.91 13.91 13.15
C LEU A 264 2.46 13.93 12.66
N PRO A 265 2.13 13.10 11.65
CA PRO A 265 0.84 13.16 11.04
C PRO A 265 -0.19 12.44 11.94
N PHE A 266 -1.38 13.01 12.11
CA PHE A 266 -2.38 12.48 13.04
C PHE A 266 -2.93 11.13 12.58
N GLY A 267 -2.55 10.04 13.25
CA GLY A 267 -3.00 8.67 12.98
C GLY A 267 -1.99 7.83 12.18
N ARG A 268 -1.97 6.52 12.45
CA ARG A 268 -1.14 5.53 11.74
C ARG A 268 -1.87 4.98 10.50
N PRO A 269 -1.15 4.41 9.51
CA PRO A 269 -1.72 3.94 8.24
C PRO A 269 -2.51 2.63 8.41
N MET A 270 -3.61 2.66 9.14
CA MET A 270 -4.55 1.55 9.28
C MET A 270 -5.92 1.97 8.75
N ALA A 271 -6.68 1.02 8.20
CA ALA A 271 -8.04 1.29 7.80
C ALA A 271 -8.91 1.68 9.03
N PRO A 272 -9.84 2.64 8.88
CA PRO A 272 -10.74 3.05 9.94
C PRO A 272 -11.70 1.95 10.42
#